data_AF-A0A4Z0Y6L8-F1
#
_entry.id   AF-A0A4Z0Y6L8-F1
#
_cell.length_a   1.000
_cell.length_b   1.000
_cell.length_c   1.000
_cell.angle_alpha   90.00
_cell.angle_beta   90.00
_cell.angle_gamma   90.00
#
_symmetry.space_group_name_H-M   'P 1'
#
loop_
_entity.id
_entity.type
_entity.pdbx_description
1 polymer ?
#
loop_
_entity_poly.entity_id
_entity_poly.type
_entity_poly.pdbx_seq_one_letter_code
_entity_poly.pdbx_strand_id
1 'polypeptide(L)'
;MRFSVIALGLATAVQGAVIQAQDSGCTVTLEPTKSPPSAAGEIIAYGSLRRWSNATGGGGATSQWIDYSGSLKAPYSFKYKANTIPAYETNARIESVLSHGWVGTYLTGGAIPVVNDFLITGYSCN
;
A
#
# COMPACT_ATOMS: atom_id res chain seq x y z
N MET A 1 9.92 24.24 -57.96
CA MET A 1 9.18 23.07 -57.43
C MET A 1 9.37 23.05 -55.93
N ARG A 2 8.28 23.14 -55.17
CA ARG A 2 8.29 23.08 -53.69
C ARG A 2 8.33 21.60 -53.29
N PHE A 3 9.22 21.24 -52.37
CA PHE A 3 9.11 19.98 -51.64
C PHE A 3 9.04 20.31 -50.14
N SER A 4 7.83 20.18 -49.61
CA SER A 4 7.59 20.10 -48.17
C SER A 4 7.89 18.67 -47.72
N VAL A 5 8.63 18.51 -46.63
CA VAL A 5 8.66 17.26 -45.86
C VAL A 5 8.32 17.59 -44.41
N ILE A 6 7.33 16.87 -43.91
CA ILE A 6 6.76 16.91 -42.57
C ILE A 6 7.56 15.96 -41.67
N ALA A 7 7.83 16.33 -40.42
CA ALA A 7 7.88 15.38 -39.30
C ALA A 7 7.69 16.10 -37.96
N LEU A 8 6.51 15.90 -37.36
CA LEU A 8 6.22 16.14 -35.95
C LEU A 8 6.94 15.06 -35.11
N GLY A 9 7.76 15.48 -34.16
CA GLY A 9 8.26 14.64 -33.07
C GLY A 9 7.76 15.20 -31.74
N LEU A 10 6.66 14.64 -31.24
CA LEU A 10 6.03 14.95 -29.96
C LEU A 10 7.01 14.74 -28.81
N ALA A 11 7.34 15.81 -28.07
CA ALA A 11 7.98 15.69 -26.76
C ALA A 11 6.93 15.14 -25.77
N THR A 12 6.90 13.83 -25.57
CA THR A 12 6.01 13.20 -24.60
C THR A 12 6.45 13.56 -23.18
N ALA A 13 5.51 14.15 -22.45
CA ALA A 13 5.59 14.66 -21.08
C ALA A 13 6.32 13.75 -20.08
N VAL A 14 7.51 14.15 -19.64
CA VAL A 14 8.23 13.54 -18.50
C VAL A 14 7.65 14.00 -17.15
N GLN A 15 6.84 15.06 -17.14
CA GLN A 15 6.29 15.65 -15.91
C GLN A 15 5.02 14.97 -15.39
N GLY A 16 4.28 14.22 -16.23
CA GLY A 16 3.08 13.49 -15.79
C GLY A 16 3.38 12.22 -14.99
N ALA A 17 4.45 11.50 -15.37
CA ALA A 17 4.85 10.25 -14.74
C ALA A 17 5.40 10.45 -13.30
N VAL A 18 6.06 11.59 -13.05
CA VAL A 18 6.64 11.89 -11.74
C VAL A 18 5.57 12.28 -10.71
N ILE A 19 4.48 12.93 -11.13
CA ILE A 19 3.38 13.30 -10.23
C ILE A 19 2.47 12.09 -9.93
N GLN A 20 2.22 11.20 -10.89
CA GLN A 20 1.46 9.97 -10.62
C GLN A 20 2.21 9.00 -9.69
N ALA A 21 3.54 8.96 -9.75
CA ALA A 21 4.34 8.08 -8.89
C ALA A 21 4.24 8.43 -7.39
N GLN A 22 3.99 9.70 -7.03
CA GLN A 22 3.89 10.14 -5.63
C GLN A 22 2.58 9.71 -4.95
N ASP A 23 1.50 9.53 -5.71
CA ASP A 23 0.20 9.09 -5.18
C ASP A 23 -0.13 7.63 -5.48
N SER A 24 0.75 6.92 -6.17
CA SER A 24 0.55 5.50 -6.47
C SER A 24 0.72 4.61 -5.23
N GLY A 25 -0.18 3.65 -5.06
CA GLY A 25 -0.05 2.63 -4.02
C GLY A 25 -1.34 1.89 -3.72
N CYS A 26 -1.32 1.05 -2.70
CA CYS A 26 -2.49 0.31 -2.23
C CYS A 26 -2.81 0.67 -0.79
N THR A 27 -4.01 1.22 -0.57
CA THR A 27 -4.57 1.48 0.75
C THR A 27 -5.25 0.22 1.27
N VAL A 28 -4.93 -0.19 2.49
CA VAL A 28 -5.53 -1.30 3.22
C VAL A 28 -6.49 -0.73 4.26
N THR A 29 -7.74 -1.20 4.23
CA THR A 29 -8.79 -0.77 5.17
C THR A 29 -8.90 -1.75 6.33
N LEU A 30 -9.06 -1.20 7.52
CA LEU A 30 -8.99 -1.94 8.77
C LEU A 30 -10.21 -1.67 9.67
N GLU A 31 -10.64 -2.71 10.36
CA GLU A 31 -11.64 -2.63 11.44
C GLU A 31 -11.04 -3.17 12.74
N PRO A 32 -11.07 -2.42 13.86
CA PRO A 32 -10.46 -2.86 15.09
C PRO A 32 -11.29 -3.98 15.74
N THR A 33 -10.64 -4.98 16.32
CA THR A 33 -11.33 -6.04 17.06
C THR A 33 -11.88 -5.59 18.42
N LYS A 34 -11.51 -4.38 18.85
CA LYS A 34 -11.94 -3.77 20.12
C LYS A 34 -12.28 -2.30 19.88
N SER A 35 -13.32 -1.80 20.55
CA SER A 35 -13.69 -0.39 20.53
C SER A 35 -13.66 0.20 21.96
N PRO A 36 -12.84 1.24 22.25
CA PRO A 36 -11.81 1.80 21.39
C PRO A 36 -10.57 0.88 21.29
N PRO A 37 -9.82 0.90 20.17
CA PRO A 37 -8.54 0.21 20.07
C PRO A 37 -7.49 0.90 20.93
N SER A 38 -6.59 0.11 21.53
CA SER A 38 -5.42 0.65 22.24
C SER A 38 -4.28 0.88 21.25
N ALA A 39 -3.61 2.03 21.33
CA ALA A 39 -2.41 2.34 20.53
C ALA A 39 -2.54 2.03 19.01
N ALA A 40 -3.66 2.37 18.38
CA ALA A 40 -3.99 1.98 17.00
C ALA A 40 -2.86 2.27 15.99
N GLY A 41 -2.28 3.48 16.02
CA GLY A 41 -1.20 3.87 15.12
C GLY A 41 0.04 2.98 15.24
N GLU A 42 0.44 2.65 16.46
CA GLU A 42 1.59 1.78 16.72
C GLU A 42 1.35 0.35 16.22
N ILE A 43 0.18 -0.20 16.52
CA ILE A 43 -0.19 -1.56 16.11
C ILE A 43 -0.30 -1.68 14.60
N ILE A 44 -0.89 -0.67 13.95
CA ILE A 44 -0.99 -0.64 12.49
C ILE A 44 0.40 -0.51 11.85
N ALA A 45 1.29 0.32 12.44
CA ALA A 45 2.66 0.48 11.96
C ALA A 45 3.47 -0.81 12.04
N TYR A 46 3.56 -1.43 13.21
CA TYR A 46 4.31 -2.68 13.34
C TYR A 46 3.64 -3.86 12.64
N GLY A 47 2.31 -3.94 12.73
CA GLY A 47 1.51 -5.01 12.15
C GLY A 47 1.64 -5.05 10.62
N SER A 48 1.53 -3.90 9.94
CA SER A 48 1.67 -3.83 8.49
C SER A 48 3.06 -4.26 8.01
N LEU A 49 4.14 -3.75 8.61
CA LEU A 49 5.51 -4.13 8.25
C LEU A 49 5.75 -5.63 8.45
N ARG A 50 5.32 -6.17 9.60
CA ARG A 50 5.45 -7.60 9.90
C ARG A 50 4.63 -8.44 8.92
N ARG A 51 3.39 -8.05 8.63
CA ARG A 51 2.49 -8.75 7.70
C ARG A 51 3.09 -8.79 6.30
N TRP A 52 3.64 -7.66 5.83
CA TRP A 52 4.33 -7.58 4.54
C TRP A 52 5.55 -8.49 4.48
N SER A 53 6.42 -8.42 5.49
CA SER A 53 7.64 -9.23 5.55
C SER A 53 7.30 -10.72 5.52
N ASN A 54 6.29 -11.15 6.29
CA ASN A 54 5.82 -12.54 6.26
C ASN A 54 5.29 -12.95 4.87
N ALA A 55 4.54 -12.08 4.20
CA ALA A 55 3.98 -12.38 2.89
C ALA A 55 5.03 -12.41 1.76
N THR A 56 6.16 -11.73 1.94
CA THR A 56 7.22 -11.59 0.92
C THR A 56 8.49 -12.40 1.22
N GLY A 57 8.44 -13.30 2.22
CA GLY A 57 9.55 -14.20 2.54
C GLY A 57 10.69 -13.57 3.34
N GLY A 58 10.39 -12.57 4.18
CA GLY A 58 11.35 -11.97 5.10
C GLY A 58 12.11 -10.77 4.54
N GLY A 59 11.69 -10.22 3.39
CA GLY A 59 12.22 -8.95 2.89
C GLY A 59 12.07 -7.85 3.95
N GLY A 60 13.09 -6.99 4.08
CA GLY A 60 13.14 -5.96 5.11
C GLY A 60 12.08 -4.88 4.87
N ALA A 61 10.91 -4.99 5.51
CA ALA A 61 9.89 -3.96 5.46
C ALA A 61 10.32 -2.72 6.25
N THR A 62 10.19 -1.54 5.65
CA THR A 62 10.60 -0.27 6.29
C THR A 62 9.43 0.71 6.41
N SER A 63 9.47 1.57 7.43
CA SER A 63 8.45 2.61 7.62
C SER A 63 8.35 3.58 6.45
N GLN A 64 9.40 3.72 5.63
CA GLN A 64 9.39 4.59 4.46
C GLN A 64 8.49 4.05 3.34
N TRP A 65 8.10 2.77 3.38
CA TRP A 65 7.25 2.13 2.38
C TRP A 65 5.76 2.38 2.59
N ILE A 66 5.40 2.88 3.77
CA ILE A 66 4.01 2.94 4.21
C ILE A 66 3.66 4.36 4.64
N ASP A 67 2.47 4.81 4.28
CA ASP A 67 1.81 5.98 4.85
C ASP A 67 0.81 5.53 5.92
N TYR A 68 1.03 6.03 7.15
CA TYR A 68 0.24 5.71 8.34
C TYR A 68 -0.72 6.82 8.75
N SER A 69 -0.92 7.86 7.94
CA SER A 69 -1.83 8.96 8.24
C SER A 69 -3.26 8.48 8.57
N GLY A 70 -3.71 7.40 7.92
CA GLY A 70 -4.99 6.74 8.17
C GLY A 70 -5.07 5.88 9.44
N SER A 71 -3.98 5.71 10.19
CA SER A 71 -3.92 4.79 11.34
C SER A 71 -4.39 5.41 12.66
N LEU A 72 -4.52 6.73 12.71
CA LEU A 72 -4.74 7.48 13.96
C LEU A 72 -6.22 7.59 14.35
N LYS A 73 -7.14 7.39 13.41
CA LYS A 73 -8.59 7.50 13.64
C LYS A 73 -9.38 6.63 12.68
N ALA A 74 -10.60 6.27 13.07
CA ALA A 74 -11.53 5.58 12.19
C ALA A 74 -11.99 6.49 11.02
N PRO A 75 -12.24 5.92 9.82
CA PRO A 75 -11.94 4.54 9.43
C PRO A 75 -10.43 4.29 9.36
N TYR A 76 -9.97 3.21 9.98
CA TYR A 76 -8.55 2.92 10.10
C TYR A 76 -8.01 2.39 8.77
N SER A 77 -6.83 2.89 8.38
CA SER A 77 -6.16 2.45 7.16
C SER A 77 -4.66 2.74 7.19
N PHE A 78 -3.95 2.15 6.24
CA PHE A 78 -2.58 2.53 5.88
C PHE A 78 -2.36 2.28 4.39
N LYS A 79 -1.38 2.92 3.78
CA LYS A 79 -1.11 2.79 2.33
C LYS A 79 0.31 2.33 2.08
N TYR A 80 0.47 1.19 1.40
CA TYR A 80 1.75 0.83 0.79
C TYR A 80 1.99 1.74 -0.42
N LYS A 81 3.11 2.45 -0.43
CA LYS A 81 3.47 3.37 -1.50
C LYS A 81 4.20 2.62 -2.60
N ALA A 82 3.63 2.63 -3.80
CA ALA A 82 4.34 2.16 -4.98
C ALA A 82 5.60 3.01 -5.22
N ASN A 83 6.54 2.49 -6.03
CA ASN A 83 7.88 3.04 -6.27
C ASN A 83 8.84 3.11 -5.06
N THR A 84 8.39 2.82 -3.84
CA THR A 84 9.23 2.84 -2.64
C THR A 84 9.66 1.46 -2.15
N ILE A 85 8.94 0.42 -2.59
CA ILE A 85 9.16 -0.98 -2.19
C ILE A 85 9.96 -1.67 -3.31
N PRO A 86 11.21 -2.08 -3.06
CA PRO A 86 12.00 -2.82 -4.04
C PRO A 86 11.29 -4.09 -4.53
N ALA A 87 11.27 -4.33 -5.83
CA ALA A 87 10.54 -5.39 -6.54
C ALA A 87 8.99 -5.30 -6.51
N TYR A 88 8.43 -4.30 -5.82
CA TYR A 88 6.99 -4.03 -5.76
C TYR A 88 6.69 -2.55 -6.10
N GLU A 89 7.38 -2.04 -7.11
CA GLU A 89 7.32 -0.62 -7.47
C GLU A 89 5.99 -0.22 -8.16
N THR A 90 5.10 -1.17 -8.47
CA THR A 90 3.82 -0.90 -9.12
C THR A 90 2.63 -1.36 -8.29
N ASN A 91 1.48 -0.72 -8.50
CA ASN A 91 0.22 -1.10 -7.87
C ASN A 91 -0.11 -2.57 -8.09
N ALA A 92 0.04 -3.08 -9.31
CA ALA A 92 -0.21 -4.48 -9.63
C ALA A 92 0.69 -5.45 -8.84
N ARG A 93 1.95 -5.08 -8.58
CA ARG A 93 2.85 -5.89 -7.75
C ARG A 93 2.41 -5.88 -6.28
N ILE A 94 2.06 -4.72 -5.74
CA ILE A 94 1.56 -4.63 -4.36
C ILE A 94 0.24 -5.39 -4.22
N GLU A 95 -0.68 -5.19 -5.15
CA GLU A 95 -1.96 -5.90 -5.22
C GLU A 95 -1.76 -7.41 -5.29
N SER A 96 -0.75 -7.89 -6.04
CA SER A 96 -0.40 -9.31 -6.06
C SER A 96 -0.04 -9.85 -4.68
N VAL A 97 0.43 -9.04 -3.73
CA VAL A 97 0.63 -9.51 -2.34
C VAL A 97 -0.68 -9.49 -1.57
N LEU A 98 -1.46 -8.40 -1.67
CA LEU A 98 -2.69 -8.19 -0.91
C LEU A 98 -3.82 -9.15 -1.30
N SER A 99 -3.93 -9.47 -2.59
CA SER A 99 -4.92 -10.41 -3.14
C SER A 99 -4.73 -11.85 -2.64
N HIS A 100 -3.56 -12.22 -2.11
CA HIS A 100 -3.30 -13.55 -1.55
C HIS A 100 -3.80 -13.66 -0.11
N GLY A 101 -5.12 -13.56 0.07
CA GLY A 101 -5.79 -13.92 1.32
C GLY A 101 -5.58 -12.95 2.48
N TRP A 102 -5.34 -11.66 2.21
CA TRP A 102 -5.30 -10.66 3.28
C TRP A 102 -6.69 -10.28 3.77
N VAL A 103 -7.63 -10.03 2.85
CA VAL A 103 -9.01 -9.65 3.21
C VAL A 103 -9.68 -10.79 3.98
N GLY A 104 -10.32 -10.45 5.09
CA GLY A 104 -10.90 -11.42 6.02
C GLY A 104 -9.90 -12.00 7.03
N THR A 105 -8.65 -11.55 7.03
CA THR A 105 -7.64 -11.92 8.03
C THR A 105 -7.25 -10.73 8.89
N TYR A 106 -6.56 -10.99 10.00
CA TYR A 106 -6.12 -9.98 10.94
C TYR A 106 -4.69 -9.54 10.68
N LEU A 107 -4.44 -8.24 10.89
CA LEU A 107 -3.18 -7.60 10.58
C LEU A 107 -2.00 -8.26 11.30
N THR A 108 -2.15 -8.58 12.59
CA THR A 108 -1.10 -9.22 13.38
C THR A 108 -1.29 -10.73 13.49
N GLY A 109 -2.52 -11.16 13.77
CA GLY A 109 -2.84 -12.56 14.05
C GLY A 109 -3.03 -13.45 12.81
N GLY A 110 -3.17 -12.86 11.63
CA GLY A 110 -3.42 -13.62 10.41
C GLY A 110 -4.78 -14.30 10.44
N ALA A 111 -4.85 -15.63 10.42
CA ALA A 111 -6.14 -16.33 10.38
C ALA A 111 -6.95 -16.18 11.67
N ILE A 112 -6.30 -15.94 12.81
CA ILE A 112 -6.94 -15.85 14.13
C ILE A 112 -6.50 -14.53 14.77
N PRO A 113 -7.42 -13.71 15.32
CA PRO A 113 -7.02 -12.43 15.89
C PRO A 113 -6.17 -12.63 17.14
N VAL A 114 -5.19 -11.73 17.33
CA VAL A 114 -4.60 -11.54 18.66
C VAL A 114 -5.40 -10.49 19.44
N VAL A 115 -5.05 -10.30 20.71
CA VAL A 115 -5.66 -9.23 21.52
C VAL A 115 -5.37 -7.87 20.88
N ASN A 116 -6.42 -7.06 20.71
CA ASN A 116 -6.35 -5.68 20.19
C ASN A 116 -5.72 -5.61 18.78
N ASP A 117 -6.30 -6.37 17.86
CA ASP A 117 -5.86 -6.49 16.47
C ASP A 117 -6.80 -5.73 15.52
N PHE A 118 -6.53 -5.82 14.22
CA PHE A 118 -7.31 -5.18 13.18
C PHE A 118 -7.67 -6.19 12.08
N LEU A 119 -8.95 -6.38 11.83
CA LEU A 119 -9.46 -7.13 10.69
C LEU A 119 -9.20 -6.33 9.41
N ILE A 120 -8.62 -6.98 8.41
CA ILE A 120 -8.45 -6.42 7.07
C ILE A 120 -9.76 -6.60 6.32
N THR A 121 -10.48 -5.51 6.08
CA THR A 121 -11.81 -5.53 5.46
C THR A 121 -11.76 -5.31 3.96
N GLY A 122 -10.66 -4.77 3.44
CA GLY A 122 -10.48 -4.53 2.02
C GLY A 122 -9.17 -3.84 1.70
N TYR A 123 -8.93 -3.63 0.41
CA TYR A 123 -7.88 -2.76 -0.08
C TYR A 123 -8.32 -2.09 -1.39
N SER A 124 -7.66 -0.98 -1.75
CA SER A 124 -7.85 -0.28 -3.02
C SER A 124 -6.51 0.24 -3.51
N CYS A 125 -6.18 -0.02 -4.78
CA CYS A 125 -4.95 0.41 -5.41
C CYS A 125 -5.24 1.49 -6.44
N ASN A 126 -4.62 2.66 -6.29
CA ASN A 126 -4.78 3.82 -7.19
C ASN A 126 -3.42 4.41 -7.56
#